data_AF-A0A3C2DZV6-F1
#
_entry.id   AF-A0A3C2DZV6-F1
#
_cell.length_a   1.000
_cell.length_b   1.000
_cell.length_c   1.000
_cell.angle_alpha   90.00
_cell.angle_beta   90.00
_cell.angle_gamma   90.00
#
_symmetry.space_group_name_H-M   'P 1'
#
loop_
_entity.id
_entity.type
_entity.pdbx_description
1 polymer ?
#
loop_
_entity_poly.entity_id
_entity_poly.type
_entity_poly.pdbx_seq_one_letter_code
_entity_poly.pdbx_strand_id
1 'polypeptide(L)'
;KTGINSPHGKNLIGSFYQPRMVLTDIATLDTLPQREFLAGYAEIVKYGLINDPGFFSWLEQNGFALCAGDQALRQQAVVKACRAKAAIVGTDEKEAGLRTLLNLGHTFAHALEAEAGYGDALIHGEAVAIGIRLAFDLSVRLKLCPAEDSDRVAHHFDAVGLPVKPGDIAGSHWTPQTLVGHMTHDKKVRDGKITFVLARGIGQAFLSAEVDMKELENSLRDAFSP
;
A
#
# COMPACT_ATOMS: atom_id res chain seq x y z
N LYS A 1 5.57 -16.14 -2.49
CA LYS A 1 4.18 -16.69 -2.49
C LYS A 1 3.80 -16.93 -3.93
N THR A 2 3.21 -18.08 -4.23
CA THR A 2 2.57 -18.37 -5.51
C THR A 2 1.09 -18.68 -5.26
N GLY A 3 0.22 -18.32 -6.19
CA GLY A 3 -1.21 -18.56 -6.04
C GLY A 3 -1.98 -18.29 -7.33
N ILE A 4 -3.20 -18.80 -7.36
CA ILE A 4 -4.16 -18.58 -8.43
C ILE A 4 -5.47 -18.01 -7.87
N ASN A 5 -6.19 -17.30 -8.72
CA ASN A 5 -7.53 -16.81 -8.40
C ASN A 5 -8.56 -17.93 -8.57
N SER A 6 -9.67 -17.81 -7.85
CA SER A 6 -10.86 -18.64 -8.04
C SER A 6 -12.10 -17.74 -8.08
N PRO A 7 -13.27 -18.25 -8.52
CA PRO A 7 -14.53 -17.50 -8.43
C PRO A 7 -14.87 -17.01 -7.02
N HIS A 8 -14.31 -17.65 -5.99
CA HIS A 8 -14.52 -17.30 -4.58
C HIS A 8 -13.54 -16.25 -4.05
N GLY A 9 -12.57 -15.79 -4.86
CA GLY A 9 -11.63 -14.72 -4.48
C GLY A 9 -10.21 -14.85 -5.02
N LYS A 10 -9.44 -13.76 -4.87
CA LYS A 10 -8.03 -13.67 -5.30
C LYS A 10 -7.09 -14.50 -4.41
N ASN A 11 -6.11 -15.16 -5.03
CA ASN A 11 -5.03 -15.91 -4.37
C ASN A 11 -5.50 -16.88 -3.27
N LEU A 12 -6.61 -17.60 -3.48
CA LEU A 12 -7.17 -18.54 -2.49
C LEU A 12 -6.48 -19.91 -2.52
N ILE A 13 -5.94 -20.30 -3.67
CA ILE A 13 -5.26 -21.57 -3.87
C ILE A 13 -3.81 -21.25 -4.19
N GLY A 14 -2.86 -21.79 -3.43
CA GLY A 14 -1.45 -21.45 -3.61
C GLY A 14 -0.48 -22.24 -2.74
N SER A 15 0.80 -21.91 -2.84
CA SER A 15 1.86 -22.53 -2.04
C SER A 15 2.95 -21.54 -1.63
N PHE A 16 3.67 -21.89 -0.56
CA PHE A 16 4.92 -21.23 -0.20
C PHE A 16 6.05 -21.97 -0.89
N TYR A 17 6.46 -21.48 -2.07
CA TYR A 17 7.53 -22.06 -2.87
C TYR A 17 8.55 -20.98 -3.23
N GLN A 18 9.81 -21.17 -2.83
CA GLN A 18 10.90 -20.22 -3.08
C GLN A 18 11.52 -20.48 -4.47
N PRO A 19 11.83 -19.43 -5.25
CA PRO A 19 12.54 -19.60 -6.50
C PRO A 19 14.01 -19.98 -6.27
N ARG A 20 14.66 -20.59 -7.27
CA ARG A 20 16.12 -20.83 -7.23
C ARG A 20 16.92 -19.53 -7.33
N MET A 21 16.40 -18.56 -8.08
CA MET A 21 17.00 -17.24 -8.30
C MET A 21 15.89 -16.27 -8.73
N VAL A 22 16.05 -14.99 -8.41
CA VAL A 22 15.31 -13.88 -9.02
C VAL A 22 16.32 -13.02 -9.76
N LEU A 23 16.16 -12.89 -11.07
CA LEU A 23 16.94 -11.97 -11.90
C LEU A 23 16.09 -10.72 -12.17
N THR A 24 16.60 -9.55 -11.82
CA THR A 24 15.89 -8.28 -12.01
C THR A 24 16.74 -7.37 -12.87
N ASP A 25 16.40 -7.29 -14.16
CA ASP A 25 17.04 -6.40 -15.12
C ASP A 25 16.28 -5.06 -15.17
N ILE A 26 16.96 -3.99 -14.75
CA ILE A 26 16.38 -2.65 -14.64
C ILE A 26 16.03 -2.08 -16.03
N ALA A 27 16.74 -2.50 -17.10
CA ALA A 27 16.46 -2.05 -18.45
C ALA A 27 15.06 -2.46 -18.95
N THR A 28 14.48 -3.53 -18.41
CA THR A 28 13.11 -3.95 -18.76
C THR A 28 12.05 -2.94 -18.35
N LEU A 29 12.35 -2.02 -17.42
CA LEU A 29 11.45 -0.97 -16.99
C LEU A 29 11.29 0.13 -18.04
N ASP A 30 12.18 0.23 -19.02
CA ASP A 30 12.12 1.29 -20.05
C ASP A 30 10.98 1.10 -21.04
N THR A 31 10.47 -0.13 -21.17
CA THR A 31 9.30 -0.45 -22.00
C THR A 31 8.01 -0.56 -21.20
N LEU A 32 8.08 -0.44 -19.87
CA LEU A 32 6.90 -0.55 -19.01
C LEU A 32 6.07 0.74 -19.10
N PRO A 33 4.74 0.67 -19.31
CA PRO A 33 3.90 1.86 -19.28
C PRO A 33 4.07 2.64 -17.97
N GLN A 34 4.14 3.97 -18.04
CA GLN A 34 4.42 4.81 -16.87
C GLN A 34 3.43 4.56 -15.72
N ARG A 35 2.15 4.33 -16.04
CA ARG A 35 1.12 4.02 -15.06
C ARG A 35 1.44 2.75 -14.24
N GLU A 36 1.89 1.68 -14.92
CA GLU A 36 2.31 0.43 -14.28
C GLU A 36 3.60 0.61 -13.47
N PHE A 37 4.53 1.43 -13.97
CA PHE A 37 5.74 1.78 -13.22
C PHE A 37 5.40 2.46 -11.90
N LEU A 38 4.55 3.50 -11.95
CA LEU A 38 4.12 4.24 -10.76
C LEU A 38 3.34 3.34 -9.79
N ALA A 39 2.50 2.43 -10.29
CA ALA A 39 1.84 1.44 -9.45
C ALA A 39 2.85 0.55 -8.71
N GLY A 40 3.92 0.10 -9.37
CA GLY A 40 5.02 -0.59 -8.71
C GLY A 40 5.79 0.30 -7.73
N TYR A 41 5.92 1.59 -8.01
CA TYR A 41 6.59 2.55 -7.14
C TYR A 41 5.87 2.76 -5.80
N ALA A 42 4.53 2.68 -5.75
CA ALA A 42 3.77 2.75 -4.51
C ALA A 42 4.24 1.70 -3.47
N GLU A 43 4.57 0.49 -3.94
CA GLU A 43 5.13 -0.59 -3.13
C GLU A 43 6.56 -0.29 -2.64
N ILE A 44 7.36 0.45 -3.41
CA ILE A 44 8.70 0.90 -3.00
C ILE A 44 8.58 1.87 -1.83
N VAL A 45 7.70 2.88 -1.95
CA VAL A 45 7.44 3.87 -0.90
C VAL A 45 7.01 3.20 0.39
N LYS A 46 6.14 2.19 0.30
CA LYS A 46 5.64 1.42 1.45
C LYS A 46 6.75 0.90 2.37
N TYR A 47 7.88 0.45 1.84
CA TYR A 47 8.99 -0.03 2.68
C TYR A 47 9.58 1.07 3.57
N GLY A 48 9.70 2.30 3.04
CA GLY A 48 10.15 3.44 3.84
C GLY A 48 9.16 3.77 4.96
N LEU A 49 7.87 3.70 4.65
CA LEU A 49 6.80 3.99 5.61
C LEU A 49 6.65 2.93 6.71
N ILE A 50 7.01 1.67 6.44
CA ILE A 50 6.89 0.59 7.42
C ILE A 50 7.93 0.71 8.52
N ASN A 51 9.22 0.76 8.17
CA ASN A 51 10.31 0.68 9.14
C ASN A 51 11.64 1.30 8.69
N ASP A 52 11.67 2.14 7.64
CA ASP A 52 12.90 2.79 7.17
C ASP A 52 12.64 4.26 6.81
N PRO A 53 12.56 5.16 7.81
CA PRO A 53 12.31 6.58 7.56
C PRO A 53 13.42 7.22 6.70
N GLY A 54 14.66 6.74 6.82
CA GLY A 54 15.76 7.20 5.98
C GLY A 54 15.58 6.84 4.51
N PHE A 55 14.96 5.70 4.21
CA PHE A 55 14.57 5.37 2.84
C PHE A 55 13.47 6.27 2.32
N PHE A 56 12.45 6.57 3.13
CA PHE A 56 11.40 7.50 2.72
C PHE A 56 12.00 8.89 2.41
N SER A 57 12.88 9.42 3.25
CA SER A 57 13.55 10.70 2.96
C SER A 57 14.46 10.66 1.73
N TRP A 58 15.06 9.52 1.43
CA TRP A 58 15.78 9.34 0.17
C TRP A 58 14.81 9.36 -1.03
N LEU A 59 13.62 8.75 -0.92
CA LEU A 59 12.58 8.79 -1.95
C LEU A 59 12.02 10.20 -2.14
N GLU A 60 11.84 10.99 -1.08
CA GLU A 60 11.44 12.40 -1.19
C GLU A 60 12.41 13.20 -2.08
N GLN A 61 13.70 12.89 -2.01
CA GLN A 61 14.75 13.59 -2.79
C GLN A 61 14.92 13.05 -4.20
N ASN A 62 14.76 11.73 -4.39
CA ASN A 62 15.16 11.03 -5.63
C ASN A 62 13.99 10.45 -6.42
N GLY A 63 12.80 10.38 -5.83
CA GLY A 63 11.64 9.68 -6.37
C GLY A 63 11.20 10.19 -7.73
N PHE A 64 11.21 11.52 -7.94
CA PHE A 64 10.88 12.09 -9.24
C PHE A 64 11.85 11.62 -10.34
N ALA A 65 13.16 11.76 -10.13
CA ALA A 65 14.18 11.35 -11.12
C ALA A 65 14.17 9.83 -11.36
N LEU A 66 13.96 9.04 -10.30
CA LEU A 66 13.76 7.60 -10.37
C LEU A 66 12.57 7.25 -11.28
N CYS A 67 11.42 7.88 -11.04
CA CYS A 67 10.21 7.69 -11.84
C CYS A 67 10.34 8.20 -13.27
N ALA A 68 11.19 9.21 -13.49
CA ALA A 68 11.46 9.81 -14.80
C ALA A 68 12.48 9.05 -15.66
N GLY A 69 13.10 7.97 -15.16
CA GLY A 69 13.97 7.13 -15.99
C GLY A 69 15.37 6.84 -15.45
N ASP A 70 15.77 7.42 -14.31
CA ASP A 70 17.14 7.24 -13.82
C ASP A 70 17.41 5.78 -13.41
N GLN A 71 18.23 5.11 -14.21
CA GLN A 71 18.57 3.69 -14.07
C GLN A 71 19.30 3.38 -12.76
N ALA A 72 20.19 4.28 -12.31
CA ALA A 72 20.96 4.06 -11.09
C ALA A 72 20.06 4.19 -9.85
N LEU A 73 19.17 5.19 -9.83
CA LEU A 73 18.19 5.37 -8.76
C LEU A 73 17.18 4.23 -8.74
N ARG A 74 16.68 3.78 -9.91
CA ARG A 74 15.82 2.59 -10.02
C ARG A 74 16.49 1.35 -9.44
N GLN A 75 17.74 1.09 -9.82
CA GLN A 75 18.52 -0.04 -9.29
C GLN A 75 18.67 0.05 -7.77
N GLN A 76 19.03 1.22 -7.25
CA GLN A 76 19.19 1.43 -5.80
C GLN A 76 17.89 1.16 -5.03
N ALA A 77 16.76 1.67 -5.53
CA ALA A 77 15.45 1.46 -4.92
C ALA A 77 15.02 -0.02 -4.94
N VAL A 78 15.19 -0.71 -6.08
CA VAL A 78 14.89 -2.14 -6.21
C VAL A 78 15.74 -2.96 -5.23
N VAL A 79 17.05 -2.72 -5.17
CA VAL A 79 17.94 -3.41 -4.23
C VAL A 79 17.50 -3.18 -2.78
N LYS A 80 17.12 -1.94 -2.43
CA LYS A 80 16.69 -1.60 -1.08
C LYS A 80 15.37 -2.27 -0.71
N ALA A 81 14.38 -2.24 -1.60
CA ALA A 81 13.11 -2.94 -1.42
C ALA A 81 13.28 -4.47 -1.30
N CYS A 82 14.14 -5.07 -2.14
CA CYS A 82 14.46 -6.49 -2.06
C CYS A 82 15.09 -6.85 -0.71
N ARG A 83 16.04 -6.05 -0.20
CA ARG A 83 16.64 -6.26 1.11
C ARG A 83 15.62 -6.12 2.25
N ALA A 84 14.77 -5.09 2.20
CA ALA A 84 13.72 -4.90 3.20
C ALA A 84 12.74 -6.07 3.24
N LYS A 85 12.27 -6.53 2.07
CA LYS A 85 11.39 -7.70 1.96
C LYS A 85 12.07 -8.98 2.44
N ALA A 86 13.32 -9.20 2.06
CA ALA A 86 14.09 -10.38 2.48
C ALA A 86 14.31 -10.40 4.00
N ALA A 87 14.59 -9.25 4.62
CA ALA A 87 14.73 -9.15 6.07
C ALA A 87 13.43 -9.51 6.79
N ILE A 88 12.30 -8.94 6.36
CA ILE A 88 10.98 -9.22 6.95
C ILE A 88 10.59 -10.69 6.73
N VAL A 89 10.68 -11.19 5.50
CA VAL A 89 10.31 -12.57 5.15
C VAL A 89 11.23 -13.59 5.83
N GLY A 90 12.53 -13.29 5.95
CA GLY A 90 13.49 -14.17 6.62
C GLY A 90 13.20 -14.33 8.11
N THR A 91 12.67 -13.28 8.76
CA THR A 91 12.23 -13.35 10.16
C THR A 91 10.84 -13.97 10.36
N ASP A 92 9.98 -13.94 9.33
CA ASP A 92 8.59 -14.39 9.41
C ASP A 92 8.11 -14.95 8.05
N GLU A 93 8.55 -16.16 7.71
CA GLU A 93 8.28 -16.76 6.40
C GLU A 93 6.80 -17.15 6.21
N LYS A 94 6.10 -17.48 7.29
CA LYS A 94 4.70 -17.98 7.28
C LYS A 94 3.65 -16.94 7.67
N GLU A 95 4.02 -15.66 7.81
CA GLU A 95 3.11 -14.54 8.06
C GLU A 95 2.33 -14.64 9.37
N ALA A 96 3.04 -14.92 10.47
CA ALA A 96 2.45 -14.96 11.80
C ALA A 96 2.63 -13.65 12.60
N GLY A 97 3.46 -12.71 12.13
CA GLY A 97 3.83 -11.50 12.87
C GLY A 97 4.24 -10.34 11.98
N LEU A 98 5.53 -9.97 12.00
CA LEU A 98 6.09 -8.77 11.36
C LEU A 98 5.76 -8.66 9.88
N ARG A 99 5.61 -9.78 9.16
CA ARG A 99 5.31 -9.74 7.73
C ARG A 99 3.94 -9.17 7.42
N THR A 100 3.02 -9.15 8.38
CA THR A 100 1.72 -8.50 8.24
C THR A 100 1.85 -7.00 8.00
N LEU A 101 2.94 -6.35 8.44
CA LEU A 101 3.19 -4.93 8.20
C LEU A 101 3.34 -4.60 6.70
N LEU A 102 3.72 -5.56 5.87
CA LEU A 102 3.74 -5.40 4.41
C LEU A 102 2.34 -5.11 3.82
N ASN A 103 1.28 -5.30 4.61
CA ASN A 103 -0.08 -4.96 4.25
C ASN A 103 -0.46 -3.51 4.58
N LEU A 104 0.50 -2.62 4.86
CA LEU A 104 0.24 -1.18 4.97
C LEU A 104 -0.54 -0.70 3.73
N GLY A 105 -1.67 -0.04 3.97
CA GLY A 105 -2.62 0.39 2.95
C GLY A 105 -3.50 -0.70 2.32
N HIS A 106 -3.18 -1.98 2.47
CA HIS A 106 -3.85 -3.06 1.70
C HIS A 106 -5.29 -3.31 2.12
N THR A 107 -5.65 -3.07 3.38
CA THR A 107 -7.04 -3.21 3.83
C THR A 107 -7.95 -2.24 3.08
N PHE A 108 -7.49 -1.01 2.88
CA PHE A 108 -8.19 -0.01 2.08
C PHE A 108 -8.08 -0.33 0.58
N ALA A 109 -6.87 -0.66 0.10
CA ALA A 109 -6.63 -0.96 -1.32
C ALA A 109 -7.54 -2.08 -1.84
N HIS A 110 -7.66 -3.19 -1.11
CA HIS A 110 -8.53 -4.28 -1.53
C HIS A 110 -10.01 -3.88 -1.56
N ALA A 111 -10.45 -3.04 -0.62
CA ALA A 111 -11.82 -2.52 -0.63
C ALA A 111 -12.07 -1.62 -1.86
N LEU A 112 -11.11 -0.76 -2.20
CA LEU A 112 -11.17 0.08 -3.39
C LEU A 112 -11.15 -0.76 -4.69
N GLU A 113 -10.26 -1.76 -4.77
CA GLU A 113 -10.19 -2.68 -5.92
C GLU A 113 -11.48 -3.49 -6.10
N ALA A 114 -12.08 -3.96 -5.00
CA ALA A 114 -13.32 -4.71 -5.02
C ALA A 114 -14.49 -3.83 -5.49
N GLU A 115 -14.58 -2.61 -4.98
CA GLU A 115 -15.60 -1.63 -5.39
C GLU A 115 -15.41 -1.18 -6.84
N ALA A 116 -14.16 -1.06 -7.31
CA ALA A 116 -13.84 -0.77 -8.70
C ALA A 116 -14.08 -1.97 -9.65
N GLY A 117 -14.49 -3.13 -9.13
CA GLY A 117 -14.82 -4.31 -9.91
C GLY A 117 -13.62 -5.09 -10.44
N TYR A 118 -12.42 -4.84 -9.93
CA TYR A 118 -11.14 -5.40 -10.38
C TYR A 118 -10.87 -5.22 -11.88
N GLY A 119 -9.95 -4.32 -12.23
CA GLY A 119 -9.54 -4.14 -13.62
C GLY A 119 -8.78 -2.84 -13.85
N ASP A 120 -8.75 -2.40 -15.11
CA ASP A 120 -7.91 -1.29 -15.54
C ASP A 120 -8.38 0.09 -15.02
N ALA A 121 -9.60 0.18 -14.48
CA ALA A 121 -10.12 1.41 -13.89
C ALA A 121 -9.32 1.84 -12.65
N LEU A 122 -8.82 0.88 -11.86
CA LEU A 122 -7.98 1.10 -10.70
C LEU A 122 -6.99 -0.04 -10.58
N ILE A 123 -5.72 0.21 -10.92
CA ILE A 123 -4.70 -0.82 -10.80
C ILE A 123 -4.18 -0.91 -9.36
N HIS A 124 -3.64 -2.06 -8.98
CA HIS A 124 -3.33 -2.38 -7.58
C HIS A 124 -2.46 -1.33 -6.89
N GLY A 125 -1.40 -0.84 -7.54
CA GLY A 125 -0.52 0.15 -6.93
C GLY A 125 -1.17 1.51 -6.69
N GLU A 126 -2.13 1.93 -7.53
CA GLU A 126 -2.94 3.13 -7.29
C GLU A 126 -3.82 2.94 -6.05
N ALA A 127 -4.49 1.79 -5.96
CA ALA A 127 -5.28 1.44 -4.78
C ALA A 127 -4.43 1.38 -3.50
N VAL A 128 -3.20 0.88 -3.60
CA VAL A 128 -2.24 0.86 -2.49
C VAL A 128 -1.79 2.27 -2.09
N ALA A 129 -1.51 3.17 -3.04
CA ALA A 129 -1.14 4.56 -2.74
C ALA A 129 -2.26 5.28 -1.96
N ILE A 130 -3.50 5.21 -2.47
CA ILE A 130 -4.69 5.75 -1.78
C ILE A 130 -4.87 5.05 -0.43
N GLY A 131 -4.72 3.73 -0.38
CA GLY A 131 -4.88 2.97 0.85
C GLY A 131 -3.86 3.31 1.92
N ILE A 132 -2.61 3.59 1.54
CA ILE A 132 -1.56 4.08 2.43
C ILE A 132 -1.98 5.45 2.99
N ARG A 133 -2.43 6.37 2.13
CA ARG A 133 -2.92 7.68 2.57
C ARG A 133 -4.06 7.55 3.59
N LEU A 134 -5.06 6.72 3.30
CA LEU A 134 -6.18 6.45 4.22
C LEU A 134 -5.72 5.85 5.55
N ALA A 135 -4.71 4.98 5.54
CA ALA A 135 -4.14 4.42 6.77
C ALA A 135 -3.43 5.49 7.62
N PHE A 136 -2.72 6.43 6.98
CA PHE A 136 -2.09 7.56 7.68
C PHE A 136 -3.14 8.53 8.21
N ASP A 137 -4.16 8.90 7.43
CA ASP A 137 -5.24 9.78 7.87
C ASP A 137 -6.01 9.19 9.05
N LEU A 138 -6.31 7.89 9.01
CA LEU A 138 -6.93 7.19 10.14
C LEU A 138 -6.00 7.22 11.36
N SER A 139 -4.70 7.03 11.16
CA SER A 139 -3.72 7.10 12.26
C SER A 139 -3.65 8.51 12.89
N VAL A 140 -3.75 9.57 12.07
CA VAL A 140 -3.81 10.96 12.54
C VAL A 140 -5.10 11.23 13.32
N ARG A 141 -6.24 10.79 12.78
CA ARG A 141 -7.56 10.90 13.43
C ARG A 141 -7.58 10.23 14.81
N LEU A 142 -6.95 9.06 14.91
CA LEU A 142 -6.79 8.33 16.17
C LEU A 142 -5.71 8.93 17.10
N LYS A 143 -5.07 10.04 16.71
CA LYS A 143 -3.98 10.73 17.42
C LYS A 143 -2.75 9.84 17.65
N LEU A 144 -2.51 8.92 16.73
CA LEU A 144 -1.37 7.98 16.78
C LEU A 144 -0.20 8.46 15.91
N CYS A 145 -0.47 9.25 14.89
CA CYS A 145 0.51 9.78 13.93
C CYS A 145 0.45 11.31 13.86
N PRO A 146 1.59 12.02 13.71
CA PRO A 146 1.59 13.44 13.38
C PRO A 146 0.90 13.70 12.03
N ALA A 147 0.14 14.81 11.94
CA ALA A 147 -0.52 15.21 10.69
C ALA A 147 0.49 15.50 9.57
N GLU A 148 1.62 16.13 9.92
CA GLU A 148 2.72 16.44 8.98
C GLU A 148 3.25 15.18 8.26
N ASP A 149 3.29 14.04 8.93
CA ASP A 149 3.72 12.79 8.31
C ASP A 149 2.71 12.30 7.26
N SER A 150 1.40 12.45 7.50
CA SER A 150 0.38 12.15 6.49
C SER A 150 0.51 13.07 5.28
N ASP A 151 0.73 14.37 5.52
CA ASP A 151 0.89 15.38 4.48
C ASP A 151 2.14 15.13 3.63
N ARG A 152 3.25 14.73 4.25
CA ARG A 152 4.48 14.36 3.53
C ARG A 152 4.27 13.14 2.63
N VAL A 153 3.58 12.11 3.11
CA VAL A 153 3.25 10.92 2.30
C VAL A 153 2.38 11.31 1.11
N ALA A 154 1.36 12.12 1.34
CA ALA A 154 0.48 12.62 0.29
C ALA A 154 1.24 13.45 -0.75
N HIS A 155 2.03 14.42 -0.29
CA HIS A 155 2.83 15.27 -1.16
C HIS A 155 3.80 14.46 -2.00
N HIS A 156 4.43 13.43 -1.42
CA HIS A 156 5.35 12.57 -2.16
C HIS A 156 4.64 11.79 -3.27
N PHE A 157 3.48 11.18 -2.99
CA PHE A 157 2.71 10.47 -4.01
C PHE A 157 2.22 11.41 -5.12
N ASP A 158 1.68 12.59 -4.75
CA ASP A 158 1.24 13.60 -5.70
C ASP A 158 2.40 14.07 -6.60
N ALA A 159 3.57 14.35 -6.02
CA ALA A 159 4.75 14.82 -6.75
C ALA A 159 5.27 13.81 -7.79
N VAL A 160 5.06 12.51 -7.59
CA VAL A 160 5.43 11.47 -8.58
C VAL A 160 4.27 11.09 -9.50
N GLY A 161 3.08 11.67 -9.32
CA GLY A 161 1.90 11.43 -10.16
C GLY A 161 1.07 10.20 -9.77
N LEU A 162 1.13 9.76 -8.51
CA LEU A 162 0.24 8.72 -7.97
C LEU A 162 -1.02 9.35 -7.35
N PRO A 163 -2.19 8.69 -7.47
CA PRO A 163 -3.40 9.18 -6.85
C PRO A 163 -3.30 9.10 -5.33
N VAL A 164 -3.85 10.11 -4.65
CA VAL A 164 -3.78 10.24 -3.19
C VAL A 164 -5.15 10.21 -2.55
N LYS A 165 -6.22 10.48 -3.31
CA LYS A 165 -7.60 10.45 -2.84
C LYS A 165 -8.42 9.46 -3.65
N PRO A 166 -9.43 8.84 -3.02
CA PRO A 166 -10.40 8.03 -3.77
C PRO A 166 -11.09 8.79 -4.91
N GLY A 167 -11.34 10.09 -4.74
CA GLY A 167 -11.95 10.95 -5.76
C GLY A 167 -11.08 11.22 -6.99
N ASP A 168 -9.79 10.90 -6.95
CA ASP A 168 -8.89 11.01 -8.11
C ASP A 168 -9.20 9.94 -9.17
N ILE A 169 -10.01 8.93 -8.81
CA ILE A 169 -10.35 7.81 -9.68
C ILE A 169 -11.62 8.14 -10.48
N ALA A 170 -11.52 8.12 -11.80
CA ALA A 170 -12.64 8.46 -12.68
C ALA A 170 -13.81 7.47 -12.53
N GLY A 171 -15.03 8.00 -12.39
CA GLY A 171 -16.26 7.20 -12.34
C GLY A 171 -16.55 6.53 -11.01
N SER A 172 -15.79 6.84 -9.95
CA SER A 172 -16.05 6.30 -8.61
C SER A 172 -17.24 6.99 -7.92
N HIS A 173 -18.31 6.23 -7.66
CA HIS A 173 -19.40 6.63 -6.77
C HIS A 173 -19.29 5.87 -5.45
N TRP A 174 -18.13 5.97 -4.80
CA TRP A 174 -17.84 5.19 -3.61
C TRP A 174 -18.39 5.86 -2.36
N THR A 175 -18.85 5.05 -1.41
CA THR A 175 -19.34 5.53 -0.12
C THR A 175 -18.50 4.92 0.99
N PRO A 176 -18.36 5.60 2.14
CA PRO A 176 -17.76 4.99 3.34
C PRO A 176 -18.36 3.63 3.66
N GLN A 177 -19.68 3.49 3.52
CA GLN A 177 -20.42 2.26 3.84
C GLN A 177 -20.05 1.11 2.90
N THR A 178 -19.95 1.36 1.59
CA THR A 178 -19.56 0.31 0.62
C THR A 178 -18.13 -0.16 0.86
N LEU A 179 -17.19 0.76 1.10
CA LEU A 179 -15.81 0.39 1.41
C LEU A 179 -15.68 -0.39 2.72
N VAL A 180 -16.35 0.04 3.80
CA VAL A 180 -16.37 -0.70 5.07
C VAL A 180 -16.95 -2.10 4.87
N GLY A 181 -18.02 -2.23 4.06
CA GLY A 181 -18.57 -3.50 3.63
C GLY A 181 -17.51 -4.42 3.04
N HIS A 182 -16.71 -3.95 2.08
CA HIS A 182 -15.63 -4.77 1.51
C HIS A 182 -14.53 -5.12 2.51
N MET A 183 -14.14 -4.19 3.39
CA MET A 183 -13.09 -4.45 4.40
C MET A 183 -13.49 -5.55 5.40
N THR A 184 -14.77 -5.66 5.74
CA THR A 184 -15.27 -6.71 6.65
C THR A 184 -15.31 -8.11 6.03
N HIS A 185 -15.27 -8.21 4.69
CA HIS A 185 -15.22 -9.49 3.98
C HIS A 185 -13.78 -9.93 3.64
N ASP A 186 -12.78 -9.10 3.94
CA ASP A 186 -11.36 -9.45 3.74
C ASP A 186 -10.91 -10.52 4.76
N LYS A 187 -9.95 -11.35 4.33
CA LYS A 187 -9.34 -12.46 5.08
C LYS A 187 -8.70 -12.06 6.43
N LYS A 188 -8.60 -10.76 6.73
CA LYS A 188 -8.02 -10.19 7.96
C LYS A 188 -9.01 -10.00 9.11
N VAL A 189 -10.28 -10.36 8.93
CA VAL A 189 -11.26 -10.33 10.02
C VAL A 189 -11.12 -11.58 10.90
N ARG A 190 -10.77 -11.38 12.17
CA ARG A 190 -10.86 -12.39 13.22
C ARG A 190 -11.85 -11.89 14.26
N ASP A 191 -12.82 -12.72 14.63
CA ASP A 191 -13.87 -12.40 15.63
C ASP A 191 -14.64 -11.09 15.35
N GLY A 192 -14.88 -10.79 14.06
CA GLY A 192 -15.59 -9.57 13.65
C GLY A 192 -14.78 -8.28 13.73
N LYS A 193 -13.49 -8.34 14.08
CA LYS A 193 -12.59 -7.18 14.12
C LYS A 193 -11.67 -7.14 12.90
N ILE A 194 -11.64 -6.01 12.21
CA ILE A 194 -10.71 -5.76 11.10
C ILE A 194 -9.34 -5.41 11.69
N THR A 195 -8.31 -6.14 11.28
CA THR A 195 -6.93 -5.78 11.62
C THR A 195 -6.37 -4.82 10.56
N PHE A 196 -5.98 -3.62 11.00
CA PHE A 196 -5.32 -2.61 10.19
C PHE A 196 -3.82 -2.62 10.43
N VAL A 197 -3.07 -2.22 9.40
CA VAL A 197 -1.69 -1.74 9.56
C VAL A 197 -1.78 -0.22 9.56
N LEU A 198 -1.48 0.39 10.70
CA LEU A 198 -1.49 1.84 10.94
C LEU A 198 -0.06 2.35 11.15
N ALA A 199 0.12 3.66 11.31
CA ALA A 199 1.42 4.28 11.52
C ALA A 199 1.46 5.11 12.80
N ARG A 200 2.59 5.13 13.49
CA ARG A 200 2.91 6.14 14.53
C ARG A 200 3.67 7.35 13.99
N GLY A 201 3.98 7.29 12.71
CA GLY A 201 4.83 8.21 11.96
C GLY A 201 5.51 7.47 10.83
N ILE A 202 6.23 8.19 9.98
CA ILE A 202 7.00 7.60 8.87
C ILE A 202 8.04 6.62 9.43
N GLY A 203 8.01 5.39 8.91
CA GLY A 203 8.91 4.31 9.35
C GLY A 203 8.50 3.65 10.66
N GLN A 204 7.25 3.83 11.11
CA GLN A 204 6.75 3.29 12.38
C GLN A 204 5.37 2.63 12.21
N ALA A 205 5.26 1.69 11.27
CA ALA A 205 4.02 0.93 11.07
C ALA A 205 3.79 -0.13 12.16
N PHE A 206 2.53 -0.35 12.52
CA PHE A 206 2.13 -1.32 13.53
C PHE A 206 0.75 -1.92 13.23
N LEU A 207 0.43 -3.05 13.85
CA LEU A 207 -0.88 -3.69 13.73
C LEU A 207 -1.84 -3.16 14.80
N SER A 208 -3.09 -2.88 14.39
CA SER A 208 -4.18 -2.55 15.32
C SER A 208 -5.46 -3.28 14.92
N ALA A 209 -6.08 -3.96 15.89
CA ALA A 209 -7.44 -4.49 15.79
C ALA A 209 -8.44 -3.66 16.63
N GLU A 210 -8.01 -2.51 17.14
CA GLU A 210 -8.76 -1.64 18.06
C GLU A 210 -9.16 -0.33 17.37
N VAL A 211 -9.64 -0.43 16.14
CA VAL A 211 -10.18 0.72 15.40
C VAL A 211 -11.68 0.81 15.64
N ASP A 212 -12.15 1.93 16.20
CA ASP A 212 -13.57 2.21 16.31
C ASP A 212 -14.17 2.41 14.92
N MET A 213 -15.24 1.67 14.60
CA MET A 213 -15.92 1.72 13.30
C MET A 213 -16.43 3.12 12.96
N LYS A 214 -16.86 3.90 13.95
CA LYS A 214 -17.30 5.28 13.75
C LYS A 214 -16.14 6.18 13.35
N GLU A 215 -14.95 5.99 13.92
CA GLU A 215 -13.76 6.74 13.52
C GLU A 215 -13.29 6.34 12.13
N LEU A 216 -13.37 5.05 11.78
CA LEU A 216 -13.12 4.58 10.41
C LEU A 216 -14.07 5.24 9.41
N GLU A 217 -15.38 5.20 9.65
CA GLU A 217 -16.38 5.81 8.78
C GLU A 217 -16.19 7.32 8.63
N ASN A 218 -15.88 8.02 9.72
CA ASN A 218 -15.60 9.46 9.68
C ASN A 218 -14.32 9.75 8.89
N SER A 219 -13.26 8.94 9.08
CA SER A 219 -12.01 9.07 8.31
C SER A 219 -12.27 8.94 6.81
N LEU A 220 -13.08 7.96 6.42
CA LEU A 220 -13.46 7.76 5.02
C LEU A 220 -14.30 8.93 4.51
N ARG A 221 -15.28 9.41 5.28
CA ARG A 221 -16.12 10.55 4.90
C ARG A 221 -15.29 11.81 4.61
N ASP A 222 -14.28 12.08 5.43
CA ASP A 222 -13.39 13.23 5.21
C ASP A 222 -12.56 13.05 3.94
N ALA A 223 -12.04 11.84 3.68
CA ALA A 223 -11.25 11.53 2.48
C ALA A 223 -12.05 11.60 1.17
N PHE A 224 -13.37 11.43 1.25
CA PHE A 224 -14.30 11.58 0.13
C PHE A 224 -14.89 12.99 -0.02
N SER A 225 -14.66 13.87 0.96
CA SER A 225 -15.15 15.24 0.88
C SER A 225 -14.29 16.03 -0.12
N PRO A 226 -14.91 16.87 -0.97
CA PRO A 226 -14.21 17.63 -2.01
C PRO A 226 -13.16 18.58 -1.44
#